data_AF-A0A957T8A0-F1
#
_entry.id   AF-A0A957T8A0-F1
#
_cell.length_a   1.000
_cell.length_b   1.000
_cell.length_c   1.000
_cell.angle_alpha   90.00
_cell.angle_beta   90.00
_cell.angle_gamma   90.00
#
_symmetry.space_group_name_H-M   'P 1'
#
loop_
_entity.id
_entity.type
_entity.pdbx_description
1 polymer ?
#
loop_
_entity_poly.entity_id
_entity_poly.type
_entity_poly.pdbx_seq_one_letter_code
_entity_poly.pdbx_strand_id
1 'polypeptide(L)'
;MLNTSRSDIDPNRPTSTFNARPIPMGEPIVELIGSLILLSFFNVPEAWLGIIRANVPVDVVIPVFSAEFESYLPMINTYLGLAVVLASVMLYYRYRVAGILIAELALALFGIQIAIDLLRAGPLMTFAADIAATAQWTEILDLINLMIKIGIGLGIFGAVVDIITKVRDLIVSMR
;
A
#
# COMPACT_ATOMS: atom_id res chain seq x y z
N MET A 1 33.95 -17.95 -40.74
CA MET A 1 32.68 -18.43 -40.17
C MET A 1 32.22 -17.41 -39.14
N LEU A 2 31.25 -16.57 -39.48
CA LEU A 2 30.69 -15.56 -38.59
C LEU A 2 29.59 -16.22 -37.75
N ASN A 3 29.92 -16.54 -36.49
CA ASN A 3 28.93 -16.97 -35.51
C ASN A 3 28.12 -15.74 -35.09
N THR A 4 27.04 -15.46 -35.82
CA THR A 4 26.05 -14.46 -35.42
C THR A 4 25.19 -15.07 -34.33
N SER A 5 25.61 -14.86 -33.08
CA SER A 5 24.80 -15.09 -31.89
C SER A 5 23.53 -14.23 -31.98
N ARG A 6 22.48 -14.78 -32.59
CA ARG A 6 21.09 -14.40 -32.37
C ARG A 6 20.73 -14.78 -30.93
N SER A 7 21.15 -13.97 -29.97
CA SER A 7 20.83 -14.17 -28.54
C SER A 7 20.27 -12.91 -27.86
N ASP A 8 20.33 -11.74 -28.50
CA ASP A 8 20.02 -10.47 -27.81
C ASP A 8 18.64 -9.89 -28.18
N ILE A 9 17.78 -10.68 -28.81
CA ILE A 9 16.38 -10.30 -29.00
C ILE A 9 15.61 -10.86 -27.81
N ASP A 10 15.62 -10.12 -26.70
CA ASP A 10 14.68 -10.33 -25.61
C ASP A 10 13.26 -10.16 -26.18
N PRO A 11 12.43 -11.22 -26.24
CA PRO A 11 11.10 -11.16 -26.83
C PRO A 11 10.16 -10.21 -26.07
N ASN A 12 10.54 -9.81 -24.86
CA ASN A 12 9.78 -8.86 -24.03
C ASN A 12 10.26 -7.42 -24.17
N ARG A 13 11.30 -7.16 -24.98
CA ARG A 13 11.78 -5.81 -25.25
C ARG A 13 10.75 -5.08 -26.13
N PRO A 14 10.20 -3.94 -25.67
CA PRO A 14 9.18 -3.23 -26.44
C PRO A 14 9.74 -2.79 -27.80
N THR A 15 8.99 -3.06 -28.87
CA THR A 15 9.34 -2.74 -30.26
C THR A 15 9.09 -1.27 -30.62
N SER A 16 8.37 -0.53 -29.78
CA SER A 16 8.14 0.91 -29.94
C SER A 16 9.34 1.70 -29.44
N THR A 17 9.76 2.73 -30.18
CA THR A 17 10.81 3.71 -29.86
C THR A 17 10.59 4.53 -28.57
N PHE A 18 9.59 4.20 -27.75
CA PHE A 18 9.45 4.72 -26.40
C PHE A 18 10.64 4.25 -25.57
N ASN A 19 11.35 5.18 -24.93
CA ASN A 19 12.48 4.90 -24.03
C ASN A 19 12.04 4.09 -22.82
N ALA A 20 11.90 2.78 -23.01
CA ALA A 20 11.51 1.82 -22.01
C ALA A 20 12.67 1.66 -21.01
N ARG A 21 12.53 2.28 -19.84
CA ARG A 21 13.55 2.18 -18.79
C ARG A 21 13.44 0.81 -18.11
N PRO A 22 14.55 0.09 -17.91
CA PRO A 22 14.53 -1.17 -17.17
C PRO A 22 14.10 -0.92 -15.72
N ILE A 23 13.28 -1.82 -15.17
CA ILE A 23 12.83 -1.80 -13.77
C ILE A 23 13.78 -2.69 -12.94
N PRO A 24 14.40 -2.18 -11.87
CA PRO A 24 15.14 -3.03 -10.95
C PRO A 24 14.18 -3.99 -10.25
N MET A 25 14.43 -5.31 -10.32
CA MET A 25 13.51 -6.33 -9.81
C MET A 25 13.16 -6.20 -8.31
N GLY A 26 14.04 -5.60 -7.50
CA GLY A 26 13.83 -5.48 -6.06
C GLY A 26 12.61 -4.64 -5.69
N GLU A 27 12.34 -3.56 -6.44
CA GLU A 27 11.24 -2.63 -6.17
C GLU A 27 9.85 -3.32 -6.28
N PRO A 28 9.47 -3.92 -7.43
CA PRO A 28 8.17 -4.57 -7.55
C PRO A 28 8.03 -5.84 -6.69
N ILE A 29 9.13 -6.53 -6.34
CA ILE A 29 9.06 -7.66 -5.38
C ILE A 29 8.67 -7.17 -3.98
N VAL A 30 9.29 -6.08 -3.51
CA VAL A 30 8.98 -5.51 -2.19
C VAL A 30 7.54 -5.01 -2.15
N GLU A 31 7.08 -4.35 -3.21
CA GLU A 31 5.70 -3.86 -3.31
C GLU A 31 4.69 -5.03 -3.34
N LEU A 32 4.99 -6.09 -4.10
CA LEU A 32 4.15 -7.29 -4.17
C LEU A 32 4.03 -7.96 -2.79
N ILE A 33 5.17 -8.26 -2.15
CA ILE A 33 5.20 -8.95 -0.85
C ILE A 33 4.55 -8.09 0.22
N GLY A 34 4.87 -6.79 0.26
CA GLY A 34 4.28 -5.85 1.21
C GLY A 34 2.75 -5.78 1.06
N SER A 35 2.25 -5.68 -0.17
CA SER A 35 0.81 -5.63 -0.45
C SER A 35 0.10 -6.92 -0.05
N LEU A 36 0.71 -8.08 -0.28
CA LEU A 36 0.16 -9.38 0.13
C LEU A 36 0.13 -9.55 1.65
N ILE A 37 1.17 -9.09 2.37
CA ILE A 37 1.20 -9.09 3.84
C ILE A 37 0.08 -8.20 4.38
N LEU A 38 -0.08 -6.99 3.83
CA LEU A 38 -1.13 -6.06 4.26
C LEU A 38 -2.53 -6.59 3.95
N LEU A 39 -2.75 -7.18 2.78
CA LEU A 39 -4.01 -7.87 2.45
C LEU A 39 -4.29 -8.98 3.46
N SER A 40 -3.28 -9.78 3.80
CA SER A 40 -3.44 -10.85 4.78
C SER A 40 -3.80 -10.26 6.15
N PHE A 41 -3.09 -9.22 6.59
CA PHE A 41 -3.28 -8.58 7.89
C PHE A 41 -4.66 -7.92 8.05
N PHE A 42 -5.11 -7.16 7.05
CA PHE A 42 -6.40 -6.47 7.10
C PHE A 42 -7.62 -7.40 6.93
N ASN A 43 -7.41 -8.63 6.44
CA ASN A 43 -8.45 -9.63 6.31
C ASN A 43 -8.32 -10.75 7.36
N VAL A 44 -7.47 -10.59 8.39
CA VAL A 44 -7.46 -11.50 9.55
C VAL A 44 -8.78 -11.32 10.31
N PRO A 45 -9.53 -12.39 10.62
CA PRO A 45 -10.77 -12.29 11.38
C PRO A 45 -10.55 -11.61 12.73
N GLU A 46 -11.46 -10.73 13.14
CA GLU A 46 -11.44 -10.09 14.47
C GLU A 46 -11.31 -11.12 15.61
N ALA A 47 -11.89 -12.32 15.43
CA ALA A 47 -11.79 -13.43 16.37
C ALA A 47 -10.34 -13.87 16.67
N TRP A 48 -9.36 -13.49 15.85
CA TRP A 48 -7.94 -13.81 16.03
C TRP A 48 -7.13 -12.61 16.55
N LEU A 49 -7.68 -11.39 16.45
CA LEU A 49 -7.08 -10.14 16.92
C LEU A 49 -7.64 -9.71 18.30
N GLY A 50 -8.84 -10.17 18.63
CA GLY A 50 -9.55 -9.90 19.87
C GLY A 50 -9.23 -10.93 20.94
N ILE A 51 -8.57 -10.47 22.00
CA ILE A 51 -8.47 -11.11 23.32
C ILE A 51 -7.47 -12.28 23.37
N ILE A 52 -6.21 -11.97 23.63
CA ILE A 52 -5.36 -12.90 24.38
C ILE A 52 -5.90 -12.89 25.81
N ARG A 53 -6.77 -13.84 26.16
CA ARG A 53 -7.02 -14.18 27.57
C ARG A 53 -5.74 -14.83 28.08
N ALA A 54 -4.71 -14.03 28.31
CA ALA A 54 -3.57 -14.48 29.05
C ALA A 54 -4.10 -14.86 30.43
N ASN A 55 -3.73 -16.03 30.95
CA ASN A 55 -3.96 -16.43 32.34
C ASN A 55 -3.14 -15.53 33.30
N VAL A 56 -3.32 -14.22 33.19
CA VAL A 56 -2.58 -13.17 33.88
C VAL A 56 -3.62 -12.26 34.51
N PRO A 57 -3.47 -11.83 35.78
CA PRO A 57 -4.47 -11.04 36.51
C PRO A 57 -4.57 -9.58 36.05
N VAL A 58 -4.10 -9.27 34.84
CA VAL A 58 -4.10 -7.93 34.26
C VAL A 58 -4.85 -8.01 32.94
N ASP A 59 -5.99 -7.32 32.85
CA ASP A 59 -6.73 -7.19 31.61
C ASP A 59 -5.85 -6.51 30.56
N VAL A 60 -5.39 -7.27 29.57
CA VAL A 60 -4.64 -6.73 28.43
C VAL A 60 -5.67 -6.22 27.43
N VAL A 61 -5.83 -4.90 27.40
CA VAL A 61 -6.71 -4.21 26.46
C VAL A 61 -5.99 -4.10 25.11
N ILE A 62 -6.46 -4.86 24.11
CA ILE A 62 -5.91 -4.81 22.75
C ILE A 62 -6.81 -3.87 21.92
N PRO A 63 -6.26 -2.76 21.37
CA PRO A 63 -6.99 -1.93 20.42
C PRO A 63 -7.39 -2.74 19.18
N VAL A 64 -8.63 -2.60 18.76
CA VAL A 64 -9.14 -3.19 17.52
C VAL A 64 -9.44 -2.08 16.51
N PHE A 65 -9.60 -2.45 15.24
CA PHE A 65 -10.08 -1.48 14.24
C PHE A 65 -11.48 -0.97 14.63
N SER A 66 -11.74 0.29 14.33
CA SER A 66 -13.08 0.85 14.52
C SER A 66 -14.00 0.42 13.37
N ALA A 67 -15.31 0.42 13.64
CA ALA A 67 -16.32 0.22 12.60
C ALA A 67 -16.18 1.25 11.45
N GLU A 68 -15.70 2.46 11.75
CA GLU A 68 -15.40 3.47 10.74
C GLU A 68 -14.24 3.03 9.86
N PHE A 69 -13.12 2.54 10.43
CA PHE A 69 -12.00 2.01 9.65
C PHE A 69 -12.41 0.79 8.81
N GLU A 70 -13.22 -0.11 9.38
CA GLU A 70 -13.74 -1.29 8.69
C GLU A 70 -14.55 -0.94 7.45
N SER A 71 -15.29 0.17 7.47
CA SER A 71 -16.03 0.65 6.31
C SER A 71 -15.13 1.00 5.10
N TYR A 72 -13.85 1.31 5.33
CA TYR A 72 -12.86 1.60 4.29
C TYR A 72 -12.09 0.35 3.84
N LEU A 73 -12.18 -0.78 4.54
CA LEU A 73 -11.49 -2.02 4.17
C LEU A 73 -11.76 -2.48 2.73
N PRO A 74 -12.99 -2.40 2.18
CA PRO A 74 -13.21 -2.74 0.77
C PRO A 74 -12.39 -1.89 -0.20
N MET A 75 -12.25 -0.58 0.06
CA MET A 75 -11.44 0.32 -0.77
C MET A 75 -9.94 0.02 -0.60
N ILE A 76 -9.48 -0.19 0.63
CA ILE A 76 -8.08 -0.56 0.94
C ILE A 76 -7.72 -1.88 0.26
N ASN A 77 -8.57 -2.90 0.35
CA ASN A 77 -8.38 -4.19 -0.29
C ASN A 77 -8.35 -4.07 -1.81
N THR A 78 -9.22 -3.22 -2.39
CA THR A 78 -9.21 -2.95 -3.83
C THR A 78 -7.89 -2.30 -4.25
N TYR A 79 -7.42 -1.30 -3.51
CA TYR A 79 -6.13 -0.65 -3.75
C TYR A 79 -4.98 -1.65 -3.69
N LEU A 80 -4.90 -2.46 -2.63
CA LEU A 80 -3.84 -3.46 -2.47
C LEU A 80 -3.90 -4.55 -3.55
N GLY A 81 -5.11 -4.97 -3.94
CA GLY A 81 -5.30 -5.92 -5.04
C GLY A 81 -4.79 -5.37 -6.38
N LEU A 82 -5.10 -4.10 -6.68
CA LEU A 82 -4.57 -3.42 -7.87
C LEU A 82 -3.04 -3.25 -7.81
N ALA A 83 -2.48 -2.96 -6.63
CA ALA A 83 -1.03 -2.89 -6.41
C ALA A 83 -0.34 -4.22 -6.70
N VAL A 84 -0.90 -5.33 -6.21
CA VAL A 84 -0.40 -6.69 -6.49
C VAL A 84 -0.42 -6.99 -7.98
N VAL A 85 -1.51 -6.64 -8.68
CA VAL A 85 -1.62 -6.83 -10.14
C VAL A 85 -0.57 -6.00 -10.87
N LEU A 86 -0.42 -4.71 -10.53
CA LEU A 86 0.55 -3.83 -11.17
C LEU A 86 2.00 -4.30 -10.95
N ALA A 87 2.35 -4.67 -9.72
CA ALA A 87 3.67 -5.21 -9.39
C ALA A 87 3.97 -6.50 -10.17
N SER A 88 2.98 -7.38 -10.33
CA SER A 88 3.11 -8.60 -11.14
C SER A 88 3.35 -8.29 -12.63
N VAL A 89 2.64 -7.30 -13.17
CA VAL A 89 2.82 -6.82 -14.54
C VAL A 89 4.23 -6.22 -14.72
N MET A 90 4.71 -5.43 -13.76
CA MET A 90 6.07 -4.87 -13.78
C MET A 90 7.15 -5.95 -13.74
N LEU A 91 6.95 -7.02 -12.98
CA LEU A 91 7.84 -8.18 -12.95
C LEU A 91 7.86 -8.97 -14.26
N TYR A 92 6.70 -9.09 -14.90
CA TYR A 92 6.57 -9.78 -16.18
C TYR A 92 7.26 -9.00 -17.31
N TYR A 93 6.92 -7.72 -17.48
CA TYR A 93 7.43 -6.90 -18.59
C TYR A 93 8.85 -6.37 -18.34
N ARG A 94 9.28 -6.19 -17.08
CA ARG A 94 10.63 -5.71 -16.68
C ARG A 94 11.05 -4.32 -17.20
N TYR A 95 10.20 -3.65 -17.96
CA TYR A 95 10.44 -2.31 -18.47
C TYR A 95 9.27 -1.39 -18.13
N ARG A 96 9.56 -0.15 -17.74
CA ARG A 96 8.52 0.89 -17.56
C ARG A 96 8.12 1.41 -18.94
N VAL A 97 6.96 0.98 -19.40
CA VAL A 97 6.28 1.56 -20.56
C VAL A 97 5.26 2.62 -20.12
N ALA A 98 4.82 3.50 -21.02
CA ALA A 98 3.90 4.58 -20.69
C ALA A 98 2.62 4.11 -19.97
N GLY A 99 2.07 2.96 -20.37
CA GLY A 99 0.89 2.37 -19.71
C GLY A 99 1.13 2.00 -18.24
N ILE A 100 2.33 1.51 -17.90
CA ILE A 100 2.72 1.20 -16.51
C ILE A 100 2.85 2.49 -15.71
N LEU A 101 3.49 3.52 -16.26
CA LEU A 101 3.61 4.83 -15.59
C LEU A 101 2.25 5.45 -15.30
N ILE A 102 1.31 5.36 -16.26
CA ILE A 102 -0.07 5.85 -16.07
C ILE A 102 -0.78 5.04 -14.97
N ALA A 103 -0.61 3.71 -14.96
CA ALA A 103 -1.19 2.87 -13.92
C ALA A 103 -0.61 3.16 -12.53
N GLU A 104 0.72 3.37 -12.42
CA GLU A 104 1.38 3.77 -11.17
C GLU A 104 0.84 5.11 -10.66
N LEU A 105 0.66 6.10 -11.55
CA LEU A 105 0.10 7.41 -11.20
C LEU A 105 -1.36 7.30 -10.74
N ALA A 106 -2.19 6.55 -11.46
CA ALA A 106 -3.58 6.33 -11.10
C ALA A 106 -3.71 5.62 -9.74
N LEU A 107 -2.88 4.60 -9.51
CA LEU A 107 -2.85 3.87 -8.24
C LEU A 107 -2.39 4.77 -7.09
N ALA A 108 -1.35 5.59 -7.29
CA ALA A 108 -0.89 6.55 -6.29
C ALA A 108 -1.97 7.57 -5.92
N LEU A 109 -2.69 8.12 -6.90
CA LEU A 109 -3.82 9.02 -6.66
C LEU A 109 -4.97 8.33 -5.91
N PHE A 110 -5.26 7.07 -6.24
CA PHE A 110 -6.27 6.29 -5.53
C PHE A 110 -5.86 6.04 -4.06
N GLY A 111 -4.59 5.70 -3.82
CA GLY A 111 -4.04 5.55 -2.48
C GLY A 111 -4.10 6.86 -1.67
N ILE A 112 -3.79 8.01 -2.29
CA ILE A 112 -3.93 9.32 -1.66
C ILE A 112 -5.39 9.60 -1.30
N GLN A 113 -6.34 9.29 -2.18
CA GLN A 113 -7.77 9.49 -1.90
C GLN A 113 -8.20 8.69 -0.66
N ILE A 114 -7.87 7.40 -0.59
CA ILE A 114 -8.15 6.55 0.57
C ILE A 114 -7.52 7.14 1.84
N ALA A 115 -6.26 7.58 1.75
CA ALA A 115 -5.55 8.18 2.87
C ALA A 115 -6.21 9.48 3.36
N ILE A 116 -6.68 10.34 2.46
CA ILE A 116 -7.44 11.56 2.82
C ILE A 116 -8.74 11.20 3.51
N ASP A 117 -9.46 10.20 3.01
CA ASP A 117 -10.72 9.76 3.61
C ASP A 117 -10.49 9.18 5.01
N LEU A 118 -9.42 8.40 5.22
CA LEU A 118 -9.02 7.91 6.54
C LEU A 118 -8.58 9.02 7.51
N LEU A 119 -7.94 10.09 7.02
CA LEU A 119 -7.61 11.25 7.85
C LEU A 119 -8.87 11.98 8.35
N ARG A 120 -9.90 12.04 7.49
CA ARG A 120 -11.18 12.68 7.77
C ARG A 120 -12.14 11.80 8.56
N ALA A 121 -11.95 10.49 8.54
CA ALA A 121 -12.68 9.55 9.38
C ALA A 121 -12.45 9.86 10.88
N GLY A 122 -13.32 9.37 11.75
CA GLY A 122 -13.16 9.52 13.19
C GLY A 122 -12.03 8.63 13.74
N PRO A 123 -12.20 8.00 14.91
CA PRO A 123 -11.16 7.12 15.46
C PRO A 123 -10.98 5.91 14.55
N LEU A 124 -9.72 5.56 14.22
CA LEU A 124 -9.38 4.41 13.38
C LEU A 124 -9.23 3.12 14.19
N MET A 125 -8.90 3.27 15.47
CA MET A 125 -8.90 2.19 16.45
C MET A 125 -9.82 2.51 17.62
N THR A 126 -10.46 1.48 18.13
CA THR A 126 -11.38 1.53 19.27
C THR A 126 -11.06 0.41 20.26
N PHE A 127 -11.66 0.48 21.44
CA PHE A 127 -11.70 -0.64 22.37
C PHE A 127 -12.87 -1.57 22.03
N ALA A 128 -12.70 -2.86 22.31
CA ALA A 128 -13.80 -3.82 22.23
C ALA A 128 -14.93 -3.39 23.18
N ALA A 129 -16.17 -3.59 22.74
CA ALA A 129 -17.38 -3.06 23.38
C ALA A 129 -17.56 -3.46 24.86
N ASP A 130 -16.90 -4.54 25.30
CA ASP A 130 -17.03 -5.10 26.65
C ASP A 130 -16.05 -4.50 27.68
N ILE A 131 -15.20 -3.54 27.30
CA ILE A 131 -14.15 -3.01 28.17
C ILE A 131 -14.56 -1.65 28.76
N ALA A 132 -14.65 -1.58 30.10
CA ALA A 132 -14.70 -0.32 30.83
C ALA A 132 -13.31 0.35 30.79
N ALA A 133 -13.02 1.09 29.71
CA ALA A 133 -11.76 1.82 29.58
C ALA A 133 -11.64 2.87 30.68
N THR A 134 -10.56 2.81 31.47
CA THR A 134 -10.20 3.88 32.39
C THR A 134 -9.73 5.11 31.59
N ALA A 135 -9.79 6.30 32.18
CA ALA A 135 -9.37 7.54 31.50
C ALA A 135 -7.95 7.45 30.90
N GLN A 136 -7.04 6.76 31.58
CA GLN A 136 -5.66 6.54 31.11
C GLN A 136 -5.59 5.73 29.80
N TRP A 137 -6.45 4.71 29.63
CA TRP A 137 -6.46 3.90 28.41
C TRP A 137 -7.02 4.71 27.24
N THR A 138 -8.03 5.53 27.47
CA THR A 138 -8.58 6.43 26.44
C THR A 138 -7.53 7.41 25.92
N GLU A 139 -6.73 8.03 26.81
CA GLU A 139 -5.64 8.92 26.40
C GLU A 139 -4.57 8.21 25.54
N ILE A 140 -4.23 6.96 25.89
CA ILE A 140 -3.30 6.14 25.10
C ILE A 140 -3.88 5.84 23.73
N LEU A 141 -5.16 5.46 23.65
CA LEU A 141 -5.83 5.16 22.38
C LEU A 141 -5.92 6.39 21.48
N ASP A 142 -6.23 7.56 22.05
CA ASP A 142 -6.25 8.83 21.33
C ASP A 142 -4.86 9.18 20.79
N LEU A 143 -3.80 8.97 21.58
CA LEU A 143 -2.42 9.14 21.13
C LEU A 143 -2.08 8.19 19.98
N ILE A 144 -2.47 6.92 20.05
CA ILE A 144 -2.19 5.96 18.97
C ILE A 144 -2.96 6.35 17.70
N ASN A 145 -4.24 6.72 17.81
CA ASN A 145 -5.03 7.22 16.68
C ASN A 145 -4.37 8.45 16.04
N LEU A 146 -3.90 9.39 16.86
CA LEU A 146 -3.16 10.57 16.38
C LEU A 146 -1.87 10.17 15.65
N MET A 147 -1.09 9.24 16.21
CA MET A 147 0.14 8.75 15.57
C MET A 147 -0.13 8.06 14.23
N ILE A 148 -1.19 7.26 14.13
CA ILE A 148 -1.59 6.64 12.86
C ILE A 148 -1.96 7.72 11.84
N LYS A 149 -2.78 8.71 12.21
CA LYS A 149 -3.15 9.81 11.31
C LYS A 149 -1.93 10.63 10.86
N ILE A 150 -0.99 10.92 11.75
CA ILE A 150 0.27 11.58 11.37
C ILE A 150 1.04 10.71 10.37
N GLY A 151 1.14 9.40 10.62
CA GLY A 151 1.76 8.44 9.71
C GLY A 151 1.11 8.43 8.32
N ILE A 152 -0.22 8.44 8.25
CA ILE A 152 -0.98 8.54 7.00
C ILE A 152 -0.66 9.87 6.29
N GLY A 153 -0.63 10.99 7.01
CA GLY A 153 -0.28 12.30 6.45
C GLY A 153 1.12 12.35 5.85
N LEU A 154 2.11 11.76 6.53
CA LEU A 154 3.47 11.61 6.00
C LEU A 154 3.51 10.70 4.76
N GLY A 155 2.70 9.64 4.76
CA GLY A 155 2.52 8.76 3.60
C GLY A 155 1.99 9.51 2.37
N ILE A 156 0.98 10.37 2.55
CA ILE A 156 0.46 11.24 1.48
C ILE A 156 1.57 12.15 0.95
N PHE A 157 2.34 12.79 1.83
CA PHE A 157 3.45 13.66 1.40
C PHE A 157 4.46 12.89 0.55
N GLY A 158 4.86 11.69 0.98
CA GLY A 158 5.75 10.82 0.20
C GLY A 158 5.18 10.45 -1.17
N ALA A 159 3.90 10.07 -1.23
CA ALA A 159 3.21 9.73 -2.47
C ALA A 159 3.13 10.91 -3.44
N VAL A 160 2.93 12.14 -2.93
CA VAL A 160 2.95 13.36 -3.77
C VAL A 160 4.32 13.61 -4.37
N VAL A 161 5.40 13.44 -3.59
CA VAL A 161 6.77 13.57 -4.11
C VAL A 161 7.03 12.53 -5.21
N ASP A 162 6.60 11.29 -5.02
CA ASP A 162 6.73 10.22 -6.02
C ASP A 162 5.91 10.48 -7.29
N ILE A 163 4.70 11.05 -7.16
CA ILE A 163 3.91 11.48 -8.33
C ILE A 163 4.67 12.54 -9.12
N ILE A 164 5.29 13.53 -8.45
CA ILE A 164 6.04 14.60 -9.13
C ILE A 164 7.22 14.02 -9.93
N THR A 165 7.96 13.06 -9.37
CA THR A 165 9.08 12.41 -10.07
C THR A 165 8.59 11.58 -11.25
N LYS A 166 7.52 10.79 -11.08
CA LYS A 166 6.91 9.97 -12.14
C LYS A 166 6.35 10.81 -13.29
N VAL A 167 5.68 11.93 -12.99
CA VAL A 167 5.19 12.88 -14.01
C VAL A 167 6.35 13.50 -14.78
N ARG A 168 7.43 13.90 -14.09
CA ARG A 168 8.64 14.43 -14.75
C ARG A 168 9.23 13.39 -15.71
N ASP A 169 9.36 12.14 -15.28
CA ASP A 169 9.90 11.06 -16.12
C ASP A 169 9.00 10.77 -17.32
N LEU A 170 7.68 10.80 -17.13
CA LEU A 170 6.72 10.64 -18.23
C LEU A 170 6.90 11.74 -19.28
N ILE A 171 6.99 13.01 -18.86
CA ILE A 171 7.21 14.16 -19.77
C ILE A 171 8.52 14.01 -20.54
N VAL A 172 9.59 13.58 -19.88
CA VAL A 172 10.89 13.35 -20.53
C VAL A 172 10.81 12.20 -21.55
N SER A 173 10.03 11.16 -21.28
CA SER A 173 9.88 10.01 -22.18
C SER A 173 9.07 10.30 -23.45
N MET A 174 8.25 11.35 -23.43
CA MET A 174 7.40 11.78 -24.56
C MET A 174 8.08 12.80 -25.50
N ARG A 175 9.26 13.30 -25.12
CA ARG A 175 10.09 14.21 -25.94
C ARG A 175 11.16 13.42 -26.68
#